data_AF-A0A699S865-F1
#
_entry.id   AF-A0A699S865-F1
#
_cell.length_a   1.000
_cell.length_b   1.000
_cell.length_c   1.000
_cell.angle_alpha   90.00
_cell.angle_beta   90.00
_cell.angle_gamma   90.00
#
_symmetry.space_group_name_H-M   'P 1'
#
loop_
_entity.id
_entity.type
_entity.pdbx_description
1 polymer ?
#
loop_
_entity_poly.entity_id
_entity_poly.type
_entity_poly.pdbx_seq_one_letter_code
_entity_poly.pdbx_strand_id
1 'polypeptide(L)'
;MRQRRWIELLSDYECKIKYHPGKTKILEAQREASKDLKAPVEWLRGLETHFKRRDDGGIYFFDCIWIPSVGGVRKLIMDEAHTSRYSIHTGADKMYYDLRDLYWWL
;
A
#
# COMPACT_ATOMS: atom_id res chain seq x y z
N MET A 1 36.19 -18.67 9.07
CA MET A 1 35.25 -17.97 9.98
C MET A 1 34.55 -16.88 9.18
N ARG A 2 33.45 -17.21 8.48
CA ARG A 2 32.03 -16.91 8.82
C ARG A 2 31.73 -15.43 9.05
N GLN A 3 31.81 -14.65 7.98
CA GLN A 3 31.23 -13.32 7.85
C GLN A 3 30.12 -13.28 6.77
N ARG A 4 29.30 -14.35 6.69
CA ARG A 4 28.16 -14.44 5.76
C ARG A 4 26.81 -14.72 6.45
N ARG A 5 26.80 -14.82 7.79
CA ARG A 5 25.67 -15.37 8.55
C ARG A 5 24.66 -14.34 9.07
N TRP A 6 24.85 -13.05 8.74
CA TRP A 6 23.94 -11.97 9.16
C TRP A 6 22.83 -11.68 8.14
N ILE A 7 23.06 -11.96 6.85
CA ILE A 7 22.04 -11.78 5.81
C ILE A 7 20.96 -12.88 5.90
N GLU A 8 21.34 -14.09 6.31
CA GLU A 8 20.41 -15.22 6.47
C GLU A 8 19.44 -15.03 7.64
N LEU A 9 19.88 -14.43 8.76
CA LEU A 9 19.04 -14.24 9.95
C LEU A 9 17.90 -13.22 9.78
N LEU A 10 18.04 -12.27 8.85
CA LEU A 10 16.99 -11.28 8.55
C LEU A 10 16.02 -11.75 7.45
N SER A 11 16.41 -12.76 6.66
CA SER A 11 15.53 -13.44 5.69
C SER A 11 14.45 -14.27 6.38
N ASP A 12 14.78 -14.86 7.53
CA ASP A 12 13.88 -15.74 8.28
C ASP A 12 12.76 -14.96 8.99
N TYR A 13 12.93 -13.64 9.15
CA TYR A 13 11.88 -12.71 9.54
C TYR A 13 11.31 -11.99 8.31
N GLU A 14 10.88 -12.74 7.29
CA GLU A 14 9.79 -12.30 6.38
C GLU A 14 8.53 -12.06 7.23
N CYS A 15 8.54 -11.01 8.05
CA CYS A 15 7.34 -10.48 8.65
C CYS A 15 6.59 -9.80 7.52
N LYS A 16 5.84 -10.58 6.74
CA LYS A 16 4.81 -10.04 5.87
C LYS A 16 3.86 -9.29 6.79
N ILE A 17 4.00 -7.97 6.81
CA ILE A 17 3.11 -7.09 7.55
C ILE A 17 1.73 -7.33 6.94
N LYS A 18 0.92 -8.18 7.58
CA LYS A 18 -0.50 -8.35 7.24
C LYS A 18 -1.20 -7.09 7.71
N TYR A 19 -1.01 -6.04 6.94
CA TYR A 19 -1.48 -4.71 7.24
C TYR A 19 -2.94 -4.62 6.83
N HIS A 20 -3.80 -4.39 7.81
CA HIS A 20 -5.22 -4.10 7.59
C HIS A 20 -5.54 -2.71 8.16
N PRO A 21 -4.81 -1.66 7.72
CA PRO A 21 -5.07 -0.30 8.15
C PRO A 21 -6.49 0.04 7.77
N GLY A 22 -7.16 0.82 8.63
CA GLY A 22 -8.59 1.15 8.59
C GLY A 22 -9.21 0.97 7.21
N LYS A 23 -9.56 -0.28 6.87
CA LYS A 23 -9.95 -0.67 5.50
C LYS A 23 -11.13 0.17 5.06
N THR A 24 -12.03 0.44 5.99
CA THR A 24 -13.14 1.38 5.87
C THR A 24 -12.71 2.76 5.36
N LYS A 25 -11.67 3.38 5.93
CA LYS A 25 -11.16 4.70 5.48
C LYS A 25 -10.59 4.65 4.07
N ILE A 26 -9.90 3.56 3.72
CA ILE A 26 -9.42 3.33 2.35
C ILE A 26 -10.62 3.28 1.40
N LEU A 27 -11.63 2.46 1.71
CA LEU A 27 -12.83 2.29 0.89
C LEU A 27 -13.63 3.59 0.77
N GLU A 28 -13.75 4.36 1.84
CA GLU A 28 -14.42 5.67 1.84
C GLU A 28 -13.69 6.66 0.93
N ALA A 29 -12.37 6.78 1.06
CA ALA A 29 -11.56 7.65 0.22
C ALA A 29 -11.59 7.21 -1.25
N GLN A 30 -11.58 5.90 -1.52
CA GLN A 30 -11.73 5.35 -2.87
C GLN A 30 -13.11 5.68 -3.45
N ARG A 31 -14.17 5.58 -2.65
CA ARG A 31 -15.53 5.93 -3.06
C ARG A 31 -15.62 7.42 -3.40
N GLU A 32 -14.99 8.28 -2.61
CA GLU A 32 -14.93 9.72 -2.89
C GLU A 32 -14.16 9.99 -4.19
N ALA A 33 -12.92 9.53 -4.31
CA ALA A 33 -12.07 9.75 -5.47
C ALA A 33 -12.63 9.15 -6.76
N SER A 34 -13.33 8.01 -6.68
CA SER A 34 -13.93 7.36 -7.84
C SER A 34 -15.05 8.17 -8.51
N LYS A 35 -15.64 9.14 -7.80
CA LYS A 35 -16.63 10.05 -8.39
C LYS A 35 -15.99 10.98 -9.41
N ASP A 36 -14.77 11.42 -9.12
CA ASP A 36 -14.01 12.35 -9.96
C ASP A 36 -13.32 11.62 -11.12
N LEU A 37 -12.94 10.35 -10.91
CA LEU A 37 -12.44 9.44 -11.96
C LEU A 37 -13.44 9.13 -13.08
N LYS A 38 -14.72 9.54 -12.97
CA LYS A 38 -15.70 9.41 -14.06
C LYS A 38 -15.27 10.13 -15.34
N ALA A 39 -14.40 11.14 -15.22
CA ALA A 39 -13.70 11.74 -16.34
C ALA A 39 -12.19 11.45 -16.17
N PRO A 40 -11.63 10.47 -16.88
CA PRO A 40 -10.21 10.14 -16.78
C PRO A 40 -9.37 11.36 -17.15
N VAL A 41 -8.43 11.73 -16.27
CA VAL A 41 -7.40 12.72 -16.62
C VAL A 41 -6.58 12.17 -17.79
N GLU A 42 -6.09 13.01 -18.70
CA GLU A 42 -5.43 12.53 -19.94
C GLU A 42 -4.32 11.49 -19.71
N TRP A 43 -3.58 11.57 -18.59
CA TRP A 43 -2.53 10.62 -18.23
C TRP A 43 -3.06 9.28 -17.66
N LEU A 44 -4.32 9.23 -17.23
CA LEU A 44 -5.02 7.99 -16.85
C LEU A 44 -5.62 7.26 -18.06
N ARG A 45 -5.65 7.91 -19.24
CA ARG A 45 -6.22 7.34 -20.46
C ARG A 45 -5.49 6.04 -20.82
N GLY A 46 -6.22 4.93 -20.86
CA GLY A 46 -5.67 3.57 -21.07
C GLY A 46 -5.22 2.85 -19.79
N LEU A 47 -4.93 3.55 -18.70
CA LEU A 47 -4.64 2.97 -17.39
C LEU A 47 -5.91 2.58 -16.61
N GLU A 48 -7.05 3.19 -16.97
CA GLU A 48 -8.37 2.87 -16.40
C GLU A 48 -8.75 1.38 -16.44
N THR A 49 -8.30 0.65 -17.46
CA THR A 49 -8.53 -0.80 -17.60
C THR A 49 -7.84 -1.64 -16.50
N HIS A 50 -6.82 -1.08 -15.85
CA HIS A 50 -6.09 -1.75 -14.77
C HIS A 50 -6.73 -1.52 -13.40
N PHE A 51 -7.64 -0.56 -13.29
CA PHE A 51 -8.41 -0.34 -12.07
C PHE A 51 -9.55 -1.37 -11.99
N LYS A 52 -9.45 -2.27 -11.02
CA LYS A 52 -10.41 -3.35 -10.80
C LYS A 52 -11.06 -3.20 -9.44
N ARG A 53 -12.39 -3.17 -9.40
CA ARG A 53 -13.13 -3.34 -8.14
C ARG A 53 -13.20 -4.82 -7.81
N ARG A 54 -12.88 -5.20 -6.58
CA ARG A 54 -12.94 -6.58 -6.08
C ARG A 54 -14.14 -6.79 -5.15
N ASP A 55 -14.39 -8.05 -4.78
CA ASP A 55 -15.54 -8.47 -3.95
C ASP A 55 -15.53 -7.87 -2.54
N ASP A 56 -14.35 -7.44 -2.07
CA ASP A 56 -14.19 -6.77 -0.79
C ASP A 56 -14.54 -5.27 -0.82
N GLY A 57 -15.08 -4.80 -1.96
CA GLY A 57 -15.45 -3.41 -2.21
C GLY A 57 -14.29 -2.50 -2.59
N GLY A 58 -13.05 -2.98 -2.51
CA GLY A 58 -11.85 -2.20 -2.78
C GLY A 58 -11.55 -2.04 -4.25
N ILE A 59 -10.93 -0.91 -4.60
CA ILE A 59 -10.35 -0.64 -5.92
C ILE A 59 -8.87 -1.01 -5.89
N TYR A 60 -8.45 -1.79 -6.88
CA TYR A 60 -7.09 -2.30 -7.03
C TYR A 60 -6.49 -1.84 -8.36
N PHE A 61 -5.18 -1.63 -8.39
CA PHE A 61 -4.39 -1.30 -9.58
C PHE A 61 -3.17 -2.22 -9.64
N PHE A 62 -2.99 -2.98 -10.73
CA PHE A 62 -2.00 -4.06 -10.82
C PHE A 62 -1.96 -4.96 -9.57
N ASP A 63 -3.14 -5.37 -9.10
CA ASP A 63 -3.34 -6.22 -7.90
C ASP A 63 -2.90 -5.61 -6.56
N CYS A 64 -2.43 -4.37 -6.56
CA CYS A 64 -2.19 -3.56 -5.36
C CYS A 64 -3.45 -2.78 -5.00
N ILE A 65 -3.68 -2.53 -3.71
CA ILE A 65 -4.77 -1.66 -3.26
C ILE A 65 -4.44 -0.24 -3.69
N TRP A 66 -5.34 0.39 -4.46
CA TRP A 66 -5.13 1.76 -4.88
C TRP A 66 -5.39 2.73 -3.72
N ILE A 67 -4.42 3.57 -3.39
CA ILE A 67 -4.53 4.58 -2.34
C ILE A 67 -4.70 5.96 -3.00
N PRO A 68 -5.90 6.57 -2.90
CA PRO A 68 -6.14 7.89 -3.47
C PRO A 68 -5.45 8.98 -2.66
N SER A 69 -5.28 10.16 -3.26
CA SER A 69 -4.73 11.34 -2.57
C SER A 69 -5.72 11.98 -1.58
N VAL A 70 -7.02 11.70 -1.71
CA VAL A 70 -8.07 12.21 -0.81
C VAL A 70 -8.15 11.41 0.50
N GLY A 71 -8.75 12.01 1.52
CA GLY A 71 -9.02 11.33 2.80
C GLY A 71 -7.80 11.09 3.69
N GLY A 72 -6.61 11.57 3.34
CA GLY A 72 -5.40 11.47 4.17
C GLY A 72 -4.92 10.03 4.41
N VAL A 73 -5.39 9.08 3.61
CA VAL A 73 -5.18 7.64 3.80
C VAL A 73 -3.70 7.24 3.67
N ARG A 74 -2.96 7.88 2.77
CA ARG A 74 -1.51 7.65 2.62
C ARG A 74 -0.75 7.94 3.92
N LYS A 75 -1.06 9.08 4.57
CA LYS A 75 -0.43 9.46 5.83
C LYS A 75 -0.78 8.46 6.94
N LEU A 76 -2.06 8.08 7.03
CA LEU A 76 -2.51 7.06 7.98
C LEU A 76 -1.74 5.75 7.81
N ILE A 77 -1.60 5.27 6.57
CA ILE A 77 -0.86 4.05 6.24
C ILE A 77 0.60 4.15 6.71
N MET A 78 1.26 5.29 6.46
CA MET A 78 2.65 5.51 6.87
C MET A 78 2.81 5.61 8.40
N ASP A 79 1.95 6.39 9.07
CA ASP A 79 2.01 6.61 10.51
C ASP A 79 1.79 5.30 11.29
N GLU A 80 0.79 4.50 10.88
CA GLU A 80 0.49 3.21 11.52
C GLU A 80 1.54 2.14 11.16
N ALA A 81 2.12 2.14 9.94
CA ALA A 81 3.26 1.27 9.62
C ALA A 81 4.50 1.60 10.47
N HIS A 82 4.78 2.88 10.68
CA HIS A 82 5.91 3.34 11.46
C HIS A 82 5.78 3.03 12.96
N THR A 83 4.55 3.07 13.48
CA THR A 83 4.24 2.83 14.92
C THR A 83 3.84 1.39 15.22
N SER A 84 3.76 0.52 14.21
CA SER A 84 3.39 -0.87 14.38
C SER A 84 4.37 -1.60 15.30
N ARG A 85 3.82 -2.41 16.20
CA ARG A 85 4.53 -3.38 17.05
C ARG A 85 5.38 -4.41 16.29
N TYR A 86 5.20 -4.51 14.98
CA TYR A 86 5.98 -5.36 14.08
C TYR A 86 6.98 -4.59 13.21
N SER A 87 7.13 -3.28 13.45
CA SER A 87 8.15 -2.46 12.80
C SER A 87 9.52 -2.87 13.34
N ILE A 88 10.21 -3.73 12.60
CA ILE A 88 11.64 -3.98 12.81
C ILE A 88 12.33 -2.88 12.03
N HIS A 89 12.88 -1.88 12.73
CA HIS A 89 13.45 -0.66 12.14
C HIS A 89 14.70 -0.92 11.28
N THR A 90 14.53 -1.53 10.12
CA THR A 90 15.54 -1.66 9.07
C THR A 90 15.71 -0.37 8.24
N GLY A 91 15.14 0.75 8.70
CA GLY A 91 15.13 2.05 8.02
C GLY A 91 13.82 2.32 7.27
N ALA A 92 13.51 3.60 7.06
CA ALA A 92 12.30 4.05 6.34
C ALA A 92 12.21 3.50 4.91
N ASP A 93 13.36 3.29 4.27
CA ASP A 93 13.45 2.79 2.90
C ASP A 93 12.88 1.38 2.77
N LYS A 94 13.21 0.47 3.69
CA LYS A 94 12.69 -0.90 3.66
C LYS A 94 11.16 -0.94 3.88
N MET A 95 10.66 -0.14 4.82
CA MET A 95 9.22 -0.01 5.06
C MET A 95 8.48 0.48 3.80
N TYR A 96 9.07 1.42 3.06
CA TYR A 96 8.48 1.90 1.81
C TYR A 96 8.36 0.79 0.77
N TYR A 97 9.38 -0.05 0.59
CA TYR A 97 9.33 -1.19 -0.32
C TYR A 97 8.26 -2.21 0.10
N ASP A 98 8.20 -2.56 1.39
CA ASP A 98 7.20 -3.49 1.91
C ASP A 98 5.76 -3.00 1.68
N LEU A 99 5.53 -1.68 1.82
CA LEU A 99 4.22 -1.07 1.54
C LEU A 99 3.91 -0.99 0.04
N ARG A 100 4.93 -0.79 -0.81
CA ARG A 100 4.77 -0.68 -2.27
C ARG A 100 4.30 -2.00 -2.90
N ASP A 101 4.57 -3.13 -2.27
CA ASP A 101 4.07 -4.45 -2.72
C ASP A 101 2.56 -4.63 -2.46
N LEU A 102 1.99 -3.85 -1.53
CA LEU A 102 0.57 -3.95 -1.14
C LEU A 102 -0.28 -2.79 -1.65
N TYR A 103 0.32 -1.61 -1.76
CA TYR A 103 -0.37 -0.37 -2.01
C TYR A 103 0.21 0.36 -3.21
N TRP A 104 -0.68 0.88 -4.04
CA TRP A 104 -0.31 1.72 -5.18
C TRP A 104 -0.85 3.14 -4.99
N TRP A 105 0.03 4.13 -5.03
CA TRP A 105 -0.33 5.54 -5.07
C TRP A 105 0.62 6.31 -5.99
N LEU A 106 0.15 7.44 -6.50
CA LEU A 106 0.90 8.39 -7.34
C LEU A 106 1.44 9.59 -6.55
#